data_AF-A0A498M711-F1
#
_entry.id   AF-A0A498M711-F1
#
_cell.length_a   1.000
_cell.length_b   1.000
_cell.length_c   1.000
_cell.angle_alpha   90.00
_cell.angle_beta   90.00
_cell.angle_gamma   90.00
#
_symmetry.space_group_name_H-M   'P 1'
#
loop_
_entity.id
_entity.type
_entity.pdbx_description
1 polymer ?
#
loop_
_entity_poly.entity_id
_entity_poly.type
_entity_poly.pdbx_seq_one_letter_code
_entity_poly.pdbx_strand_id
1 'polypeptide(L)'
;MQSEAAEQKSFAFERGCDLPEQSTVHVVLPPSTSTQRSELVQEQRMDGGMESLTRLDLSGSRLTNASEGLAVILETDVSRQANSVGHTEAKAHSSFYVFCKTVCKAVQPGKLRVRCRDCKQGTLTLSRCMTSSLLQGPCCWDDVLLPNRIYGVCQSQGCEGRVAEFYLKCASHPTCDNDSSAALDLIMPNTRRVPCITCTDIMTPVLVFQCAERHVICLECFHLYCVTRLNERQFIQEPLVGYSLPCAAGCPDSLIKEVHHFRVLGDEQYERYQRYAAEECVLQMGGVLCPAPGCGAGLLPVDDGRRVCCELGNGLGCGVQHPSQSAA
;
A
#
# COMPACT_ATOMS: atom_id res chain seq x y z
N MET A 1 15.74 -55.44 16.52
CA MET A 1 15.70 -54.86 15.16
C MET A 1 14.29 -55.06 14.62
N GLN A 2 13.42 -54.09 14.85
CA GLN A 2 12.11 -54.02 14.19
C GLN A 2 12.09 -52.68 13.45
N SER A 3 12.03 -52.77 12.13
CA SER A 3 11.91 -51.67 11.20
C SER A 3 10.43 -51.32 11.07
N GLU A 4 10.01 -50.20 11.64
CA GLU A 4 8.72 -49.58 11.35
C GLU A 4 8.82 -48.82 10.03
N ALA A 5 8.05 -49.27 9.04
CA ALA A 5 7.86 -48.58 7.78
C ALA A 5 6.98 -47.35 8.04
N ALA A 6 7.57 -46.15 7.90
CA ALA A 6 6.83 -44.90 7.91
C ALA A 6 6.02 -44.79 6.61
N GLU A 7 4.69 -44.80 6.75
CA GLU A 7 3.74 -44.63 5.66
C GLU A 7 3.79 -43.17 5.17
N GLN A 8 4.44 -42.96 4.02
CA GLN A 8 4.52 -41.67 3.34
C GLN A 8 3.14 -41.31 2.77
N LYS A 9 2.28 -40.64 3.55
CA LYS A 9 1.03 -40.06 3.04
C LYS A 9 1.35 -38.87 2.14
N SER A 10 1.30 -39.11 0.84
CA SER A 10 1.30 -38.08 -0.19
C SER A 10 -0.04 -37.32 -0.12
N PHE A 11 -0.01 -36.08 0.37
CA PHE A 11 -1.14 -35.17 0.20
C PHE A 11 -1.14 -34.67 -1.24
N ALA A 12 -2.12 -35.12 -2.02
CA ALA A 12 -2.39 -34.60 -3.34
C ALA A 12 -2.77 -33.12 -3.21
N PHE A 13 -1.93 -32.23 -3.71
CA PHE A 13 -2.22 -30.80 -3.84
C PHE A 13 -3.25 -30.64 -4.96
N GLU A 14 -4.54 -30.53 -4.62
CA GLU A 14 -5.59 -30.27 -5.60
C GLU A 14 -5.30 -28.96 -6.33
N ARG A 15 -5.48 -28.98 -7.66
CA ARG A 15 -5.28 -27.87 -8.61
C ARG A 15 -6.31 -26.74 -8.42
N GLY A 16 -6.33 -26.10 -7.24
CA GLY A 16 -7.28 -25.04 -6.91
C GLY A 16 -6.70 -23.83 -6.17
N CYS A 17 -5.45 -23.90 -5.69
CA CYS A 17 -4.80 -22.79 -5.00
C CYS A 17 -3.90 -22.02 -5.99
N ASP A 18 -4.28 -20.78 -6.32
CA ASP A 18 -3.48 -19.85 -7.15
C ASP A 18 -2.23 -19.37 -6.38
N LEU A 19 -1.28 -20.28 -6.14
CA LEU A 19 0.01 -19.95 -5.54
C LEU A 19 0.99 -19.56 -6.66
N PRO A 20 1.39 -18.28 -6.75
CA PRO A 20 2.49 -17.91 -7.64
C PRO A 20 3.79 -18.59 -7.17
N GLU A 21 4.74 -18.73 -8.09
CA GLU A 21 6.04 -19.35 -7.82
C GLU A 21 6.70 -18.77 -6.55
N GLN A 22 7.24 -19.68 -5.73
CA GLN A 22 7.97 -19.36 -4.48
C GLN A 22 7.10 -18.66 -3.40
N SER A 23 5.81 -19.01 -3.30
CA SER A 23 4.93 -18.58 -2.21
C SER A 23 5.11 -19.41 -0.93
N THR A 24 5.10 -18.76 0.23
CA THR A 24 5.11 -19.42 1.56
C THR A 24 3.70 -19.88 1.96
N VAL A 25 3.58 -21.13 2.41
CA VAL A 25 2.35 -21.69 3.01
C VAL A 25 2.65 -22.10 4.45
N HIS A 26 1.82 -21.68 5.40
CA HIS A 26 1.91 -22.13 6.79
C HIS A 26 1.04 -23.37 7.00
N VAL A 27 1.66 -24.47 7.42
CA VAL A 27 0.94 -25.69 7.82
C VAL A 27 0.82 -25.70 9.34
N VAL A 28 -0.41 -25.79 9.83
CA VAL A 28 -0.71 -25.87 11.26
C VAL A 28 -1.12 -27.31 11.58
N LEU A 29 -0.49 -27.91 12.59
CA LEU A 29 -0.89 -29.23 13.08
C LEU A 29 -2.14 -29.08 13.96
N PRO A 30 -3.15 -29.96 13.82
CA PRO A 30 -4.31 -29.92 14.70
C PRO A 30 -3.89 -30.12 16.16
N PRO A 31 -4.54 -29.42 17.11
CA PRO A 31 -4.20 -29.56 18.52
C PRO A 31 -4.40 -31.00 18.99
N SER A 32 -3.39 -31.57 19.64
CA SER A 32 -3.37 -32.93 20.17
C SER A 32 -4.24 -33.08 21.42
N THR A 33 -5.53 -32.77 21.36
CA THR A 33 -6.48 -33.06 22.44
C THR A 33 -7.83 -33.57 21.92
N SER A 34 -8.15 -34.79 22.35
CA SER A 34 -9.43 -35.51 22.29
C SER A 34 -9.87 -36.13 20.95
N THR A 35 -9.42 -37.37 20.76
CA THR A 35 -10.21 -38.47 20.20
C THR A 35 -11.60 -38.51 20.87
N GLN A 36 -12.64 -38.74 20.06
CA GLN A 36 -14.07 -38.87 20.39
C GLN A 36 -14.90 -37.58 20.53
N ARG A 37 -15.29 -37.02 19.38
CA ARG A 37 -16.71 -36.76 19.08
C ARG A 37 -16.94 -37.02 17.59
N SER A 38 -17.24 -38.28 17.29
CA SER A 38 -17.69 -38.71 15.98
C SER A 38 -19.09 -38.15 15.72
N GLU A 39 -19.30 -37.74 14.47
CA GLU A 39 -20.58 -37.68 13.78
C GLU A 39 -21.66 -36.79 14.40
N LEU A 40 -21.79 -35.57 13.85
CA LEU A 40 -23.05 -34.87 13.53
C LEU A 40 -22.74 -33.40 13.21
N VAL A 41 -22.00 -33.14 12.12
CA VAL A 41 -22.16 -31.90 11.36
C VAL A 41 -22.25 -32.31 9.91
N GLN A 42 -23.49 -32.64 9.54
CA GLN A 42 -23.91 -32.95 8.19
C GLN A 42 -23.46 -31.85 7.24
N GLU A 43 -22.81 -32.25 6.16
CA GLU A 43 -22.43 -31.44 5.02
C GLU A 43 -23.60 -30.57 4.55
N GLN A 44 -23.64 -29.30 4.98
CA GLN A 44 -24.25 -28.24 4.19
C GLN A 44 -23.14 -27.67 3.30
N ARG A 45 -22.95 -28.32 2.15
CA ARG A 45 -22.30 -27.71 0.98
C ARG A 45 -23.15 -26.51 0.55
N MET A 46 -22.82 -25.33 1.07
CA MET A 46 -23.17 -24.06 0.48
C MET A 46 -21.96 -23.63 -0.35
N ASP A 47 -22.10 -23.78 -1.66
CA ASP A 47 -21.19 -23.32 -2.70
C ASP A 47 -21.05 -21.80 -2.60
N GLY A 48 -19.92 -21.36 -2.04
CA GLY A 48 -19.67 -19.98 -1.68
C GLY A 48 -18.26 -19.87 -1.12
N GLY A 49 -17.27 -20.26 -1.94
CA GLY A 49 -15.86 -20.15 -1.60
C GLY A 49 -15.46 -18.70 -1.35
N MET A 50 -14.66 -18.45 -0.31
CA MET A 50 -14.06 -17.14 -0.10
C MET A 50 -13.06 -16.87 -1.24
N GLU A 51 -13.15 -15.69 -1.87
CA GLU A 51 -12.19 -15.32 -2.91
C GLU A 51 -10.77 -15.21 -2.34
N SER A 52 -9.81 -15.82 -3.03
CA SER A 52 -8.39 -15.73 -2.66
C SER A 52 -7.92 -14.28 -2.68
N LEU A 53 -7.09 -13.88 -1.70
CA LEU A 53 -6.44 -12.55 -1.68
C LEU A 53 -5.62 -12.27 -2.95
N THR A 54 -5.25 -13.30 -3.70
CA THR A 54 -4.54 -13.16 -4.99
C THR A 54 -5.43 -12.66 -6.14
N ARG A 55 -6.76 -12.72 -6.01
CA ARG A 55 -7.74 -12.28 -7.03
C ARG A 55 -8.47 -10.98 -6.66
N LEU A 56 -8.12 -10.40 -5.52
CA LEU A 56 -8.85 -9.26 -4.97
C LEU A 56 -8.58 -7.98 -5.79
N ASP A 57 -9.64 -7.27 -6.16
CA ASP A 57 -9.56 -5.93 -6.76
C ASP A 57 -10.23 -4.90 -5.85
N LEU A 58 -9.43 -4.00 -5.27
CA LEU A 58 -9.89 -2.93 -4.39
C LEU A 58 -10.08 -1.59 -5.12
N SER A 59 -9.83 -1.57 -6.44
CA SER A 59 -9.89 -0.35 -7.24
C SER A 59 -11.29 0.27 -7.30
N GLY A 60 -12.35 -0.52 -7.09
CA GLY A 60 -13.74 -0.06 -7.09
C GLY A 60 -14.04 1.04 -6.06
N SER A 61 -13.33 1.10 -4.93
CA SER A 61 -13.51 2.22 -3.97
C SER A 61 -12.89 3.53 -4.47
N ARG A 62 -11.94 3.44 -5.42
CA ARG A 62 -11.09 4.53 -5.93
C ARG A 62 -11.32 4.87 -7.41
N LEU A 63 -12.15 4.13 -8.15
CA LEU A 63 -12.68 4.49 -9.47
C LEU A 63 -14.18 4.86 -9.39
N THR A 64 -14.59 6.01 -9.95
CA THR A 64 -16.02 6.39 -10.02
C THR A 64 -16.74 5.53 -11.07
N ASN A 65 -18.02 5.22 -10.87
CA ASN A 65 -18.89 4.68 -11.92
C ASN A 65 -19.36 5.76 -12.92
N ALA A 66 -18.96 7.02 -12.71
CA ALA A 66 -19.35 8.16 -13.52
C ALA A 66 -18.45 8.29 -14.75
N SER A 67 -18.69 7.43 -15.73
CA SER A 67 -18.38 7.67 -17.14
C SER A 67 -19.50 7.10 -18.01
N GLU A 68 -20.76 7.33 -17.64
CA GLU A 68 -21.91 7.09 -18.52
C GLU A 68 -22.09 8.20 -19.56
N GLY A 69 -21.19 9.19 -19.61
CA GLY A 69 -21.38 10.41 -20.41
C GLY A 69 -20.64 10.49 -21.74
N LEU A 70 -19.73 9.57 -22.10
CA LEU A 70 -18.93 9.72 -23.33
C LEU A 70 -18.44 8.41 -23.98
N ALA A 71 -19.13 7.29 -23.75
CA ALA A 71 -18.89 6.04 -24.44
C ALA A 71 -20.20 5.49 -25.01
N VAL A 72 -20.76 6.18 -26.00
CA VAL A 72 -21.77 5.61 -26.89
C VAL A 72 -21.18 5.66 -28.29
N ILE A 73 -21.15 4.49 -28.93
CA ILE A 73 -20.62 4.17 -30.27
C ILE A 73 -19.14 3.77 -30.28
N LEU A 74 -18.87 2.51 -29.91
CA LEU A 74 -18.39 1.46 -30.83
C LEU A 74 -18.40 0.11 -30.07
N GLU A 75 -19.57 -0.31 -29.60
CA GLU A 75 -19.83 -1.72 -29.33
C GLU A 75 -20.55 -2.31 -30.55
N THR A 76 -19.79 -2.62 -31.60
CA THR A 76 -20.25 -3.56 -32.62
C THR A 76 -19.04 -4.22 -33.27
N ASP A 77 -19.03 -5.55 -33.21
CA ASP A 77 -18.26 -6.47 -34.04
C ASP A 77 -16.74 -6.53 -33.90
N VAL A 78 -16.25 -7.16 -32.82
CA VAL A 78 -15.08 -8.06 -32.94
C VAL A 78 -15.28 -9.33 -32.10
N SER A 79 -16.39 -10.04 -32.35
CA SER A 79 -16.44 -11.49 -32.13
C SER A 79 -16.43 -12.16 -33.49
N ARG A 80 -15.23 -12.48 -34.00
CA ARG A 80 -14.89 -13.55 -34.98
C ARG A 80 -13.64 -13.20 -35.78
N GLN A 81 -12.45 -13.44 -35.21
CA GLN A 81 -11.30 -14.11 -35.85
C GLN A 81 -10.00 -13.83 -35.09
N ALA A 82 -9.63 -14.75 -34.21
CA ALA A 82 -8.24 -15.02 -33.88
C ALA A 82 -8.18 -16.47 -33.40
N ASN A 83 -7.88 -17.38 -34.32
CA ASN A 83 -7.53 -18.75 -34.00
C ASN A 83 -6.06 -18.95 -34.41
N SER A 84 -5.29 -19.57 -33.50
CA SER A 84 -3.86 -19.99 -33.61
C SER A 84 -2.83 -18.85 -33.49
N VAL A 85 -1.78 -18.87 -32.66
CA VAL A 85 -1.00 -19.94 -32.00
C VAL A 85 -0.36 -19.42 -30.69
N GLY A 86 -0.54 -20.18 -29.60
CA GLY A 86 0.42 -20.49 -28.53
C GLY A 86 1.26 -19.40 -27.83
N HIS A 87 0.83 -18.96 -26.64
CA HIS A 87 1.44 -19.34 -25.36
C HIS A 87 0.62 -18.76 -24.19
N THR A 88 0.25 -19.66 -23.29
CA THR A 88 -0.50 -19.41 -22.07
C THR A 88 0.38 -18.70 -21.04
N GLU A 89 0.16 -17.41 -20.80
CA GLU A 89 0.50 -16.77 -19.53
C GLU A 89 -0.78 -16.11 -19.01
N ALA A 90 -1.44 -16.77 -18.05
CA ALA A 90 -2.38 -16.10 -17.19
C ALA A 90 -1.59 -15.10 -16.34
N LYS A 91 -1.30 -13.93 -16.92
CA LYS A 91 -0.57 -12.86 -16.24
C LYS A 91 -1.41 -12.49 -15.03
N ALA A 92 -0.93 -12.80 -13.83
CA ALA A 92 -1.60 -12.44 -12.59
C ALA A 92 -1.85 -10.93 -12.62
N HIS A 93 -3.10 -10.52 -12.78
CA HIS A 93 -3.51 -9.13 -12.77
C HIS A 93 -3.32 -8.63 -11.33
N SER A 94 -2.12 -8.16 -11.00
CA SER A 94 -1.84 -7.57 -9.69
C SER A 94 -2.58 -6.23 -9.59
N SER A 95 -3.64 -6.19 -8.80
CA SER A 95 -4.41 -4.98 -8.52
C SER A 95 -3.68 -4.01 -7.58
N PHE A 96 -2.57 -4.43 -6.97
CA PHE A 96 -1.86 -3.69 -5.93
C PHE A 96 -0.48 -3.27 -6.40
N TYR A 97 -0.05 -2.09 -5.94
CA TYR A 97 1.31 -1.59 -6.14
C TYR A 97 1.97 -1.25 -4.81
N VAL A 98 3.28 -1.45 -4.74
CA VAL A 98 4.12 -1.13 -3.59
C VAL A 98 5.39 -0.43 -4.05
N PHE A 99 6.01 0.35 -3.17
CA PHE A 99 7.40 0.77 -3.40
C PHE A 99 8.36 -0.24 -2.77
N CYS A 100 9.08 -1.01 -3.59
CA CYS A 100 10.09 -1.94 -3.10
C CYS A 100 11.38 -1.19 -2.75
N LYS A 101 11.71 -1.11 -1.46
CA LYS A 101 12.86 -0.34 -0.95
C LYS A 101 14.22 -1.03 -1.11
N THR A 102 14.23 -2.36 -1.16
CA THR A 102 15.45 -3.17 -1.00
C THR A 102 16.07 -3.53 -2.34
N VAL A 103 15.36 -4.31 -3.15
CA VAL A 103 15.90 -4.88 -4.40
C VAL A 103 15.60 -4.00 -5.60
N CYS A 104 14.35 -3.61 -5.80
CA CYS A 104 13.94 -2.91 -7.03
C CYS A 104 14.15 -1.39 -6.97
N LYS A 105 14.08 -0.79 -5.78
CA LYS A 105 14.08 0.67 -5.57
C LYS A 105 13.08 1.43 -6.45
N ALA A 106 11.93 0.81 -6.69
CA ALA A 106 10.93 1.30 -7.64
C ALA A 106 9.53 0.85 -7.24
N VAL A 107 8.53 1.47 -7.86
CA VAL A 107 7.13 1.02 -7.81
C VAL A 107 7.03 -0.32 -8.53
N GLN A 108 6.46 -1.32 -7.87
CA GLN A 108 6.33 -2.68 -8.34
C GLN A 108 4.94 -3.23 -8.01
N PRO A 109 4.47 -4.24 -8.76
CA PRO A 109 3.34 -5.06 -8.35
C PRO A 109 3.49 -5.56 -6.91
N GLY A 110 2.38 -5.50 -6.15
CA GLY A 110 2.29 -5.93 -4.76
C GLY A 110 1.53 -7.24 -4.60
N LYS A 111 1.93 -8.05 -3.62
CA LYS A 111 1.21 -9.23 -3.15
C LYS A 111 0.59 -8.93 -1.80
N LEU A 112 -0.74 -8.92 -1.71
CA LEU A 112 -1.46 -8.78 -0.45
C LEU A 112 -1.29 -10.05 0.40
N ARG A 113 -1.02 -9.87 1.69
CA ARG A 113 -0.86 -10.93 2.68
C ARG A 113 -1.59 -10.54 3.96
N VAL A 114 -1.93 -11.56 4.75
CA VAL A 114 -2.59 -11.41 6.04
C VAL A 114 -1.84 -12.20 7.10
N ARG A 115 -1.78 -11.66 8.30
CA ARG A 115 -1.23 -12.33 9.49
C ARG A 115 -2.09 -12.03 10.72
N CYS A 116 -1.91 -12.82 11.77
CA CYS A 116 -2.49 -12.53 13.07
C CYS A 116 -1.84 -11.27 13.66
N ARG A 117 -2.65 -10.30 14.12
CA ARG A 117 -2.13 -9.09 14.77
C ARG A 117 -1.30 -9.40 16.02
N ASP A 118 -1.67 -10.44 16.76
CA ASP A 118 -1.10 -10.73 18.08
C ASP A 118 0.20 -11.54 17.98
N CYS A 119 0.19 -12.68 17.28
CA CYS A 119 1.39 -13.53 17.14
C CYS A 119 2.23 -13.25 15.90
N LYS A 120 1.78 -12.36 15.00
CA LYS A 120 2.43 -12.00 13.72
C LYS A 120 2.62 -13.17 12.73
N GLN A 121 2.04 -14.34 12.99
CA GLN A 121 2.10 -15.49 12.10
C GLN A 121 1.04 -15.44 11.00
N GLY A 122 1.36 -15.98 9.82
CA GLY A 122 0.44 -16.13 8.67
C GLY A 122 -0.60 -17.25 8.85
N THR A 123 -0.99 -17.56 10.09
CA THR A 123 -1.90 -18.67 10.45
C THR A 123 -3.30 -18.18 10.81
N LEU A 124 -3.62 -16.92 10.50
CA LEU A 124 -4.95 -16.37 10.73
C LEU A 124 -5.86 -16.65 9.54
N THR A 125 -6.92 -17.41 9.79
CA THR A 125 -7.98 -17.65 8.82
C THR A 125 -9.04 -16.56 8.98
N LEU A 126 -9.32 -15.81 7.92
CA LEU A 126 -10.34 -14.76 7.95
C LEU A 126 -11.71 -15.37 8.25
N SER A 127 -12.46 -14.79 9.19
CA SER A 127 -13.80 -15.25 9.53
C SER A 127 -14.81 -14.64 8.56
N ARG A 128 -15.87 -15.39 8.25
CA ARG A 128 -16.99 -14.90 7.44
C ARG A 128 -17.62 -13.69 8.13
N CYS A 129 -17.68 -12.56 7.45
CA CYS A 129 -18.27 -11.34 7.99
C CYS A 129 -19.76 -11.57 8.30
N MET A 130 -20.22 -11.20 9.50
CA MET A 130 -21.60 -11.47 9.98
C MET A 130 -22.58 -10.30 9.75
N THR A 131 -22.14 -9.22 9.11
CA THR A 131 -22.93 -7.97 9.01
C THR A 131 -23.65 -7.79 7.67
N SER A 132 -23.55 -8.73 6.73
CA SER A 132 -24.31 -8.72 5.48
C SER A 132 -24.39 -10.13 4.89
N SER A 133 -25.49 -10.48 4.22
CA SER A 133 -25.73 -11.79 3.57
C SER A 133 -24.79 -12.09 2.38
N LEU A 134 -23.63 -11.44 2.30
CA LEU A 134 -22.58 -11.70 1.32
C LEU A 134 -21.27 -11.91 2.07
N LEU A 135 -20.66 -13.10 1.89
CA LEU A 135 -19.30 -13.37 2.34
C LEU A 135 -18.38 -12.32 1.73
N GLN A 136 -17.76 -11.46 2.54
CA GLN A 136 -16.78 -10.52 2.03
C GLN A 136 -15.47 -10.65 2.81
N GLY A 137 -14.41 -11.03 2.08
CA GLY A 137 -13.06 -10.58 2.38
C GLY A 137 -12.96 -9.05 2.19
N PRO A 138 -11.76 -8.46 2.26
CA PRO A 138 -11.61 -7.01 2.10
C PRO A 138 -12.25 -6.55 0.78
N CYS A 139 -13.18 -5.59 0.83
CA CYS A 139 -13.90 -5.10 -0.36
C CYS A 139 -13.46 -3.69 -0.75
N CYS A 140 -12.71 -3.00 0.13
CA CYS A 140 -12.11 -1.71 -0.16
C CYS A 140 -10.72 -1.58 0.46
N TRP A 141 -9.95 -0.60 0.01
CA TRP A 141 -8.65 -0.26 0.60
C TRP A 141 -8.73 0.03 2.11
N ASP A 142 -9.83 0.60 2.60
CA ASP A 142 -9.99 0.91 4.03
C ASP A 142 -10.01 -0.36 4.89
N ASP A 143 -10.51 -1.49 4.37
CA ASP A 143 -10.49 -2.78 5.09
C ASP A 143 -9.09 -3.36 5.25
N VAL A 144 -8.18 -2.99 4.35
CA VAL A 144 -6.79 -3.46 4.31
C VAL A 144 -5.87 -2.51 5.07
N LEU A 145 -6.06 -1.19 4.91
CA LEU A 145 -5.17 -0.18 5.46
C LEU A 145 -5.51 0.18 6.91
N LEU A 146 -6.78 0.15 7.31
CA LEU A 146 -7.17 0.52 8.66
C LEU A 146 -7.08 -0.69 9.60
N PRO A 147 -6.45 -0.53 10.77
CA PRO A 147 -6.34 -1.61 11.74
C PRO A 147 -7.73 -2.00 12.29
N ASN A 148 -7.89 -3.27 12.68
CA ASN A 148 -9.07 -3.80 13.37
C ASN A 148 -10.37 -3.79 12.56
N ARG A 149 -10.29 -3.75 11.23
CA ARG A 149 -11.47 -3.83 10.36
C ARG A 149 -11.95 -5.25 10.13
N ILE A 150 -11.01 -6.17 9.90
CA ILE A 150 -11.31 -7.56 9.56
C ILE A 150 -10.90 -8.48 10.71
N TYR A 151 -11.76 -9.43 10.99
CA TYR A 151 -11.57 -10.44 12.03
C TYR A 151 -11.31 -11.81 11.42
N GLY A 152 -10.75 -12.69 12.24
CA GLY A 152 -10.46 -14.07 11.89
C GLY A 152 -10.26 -14.92 13.13
N VAL A 153 -9.75 -16.13 12.92
CA VAL A 153 -9.34 -17.04 13.99
C VAL A 153 -7.91 -17.47 13.70
N CYS A 154 -6.99 -17.07 14.59
CA CYS A 154 -5.62 -17.56 14.56
C CYS A 154 -5.58 -19.07 14.85
N GLN A 155 -4.92 -19.82 13.99
CA GLN A 155 -4.76 -21.27 14.16
C GLN A 155 -3.47 -21.62 14.92
N SER A 156 -2.65 -20.63 15.29
CA SER A 156 -1.40 -20.89 16.04
C SER A 156 -1.70 -21.46 17.43
N GLN A 157 -0.94 -22.47 17.83
CA GLN A 157 -1.02 -23.05 19.17
C GLN A 157 -0.75 -21.96 20.23
N GLY A 158 -1.65 -21.84 21.21
CA GLY A 158 -1.52 -20.86 22.30
C GLY A 158 -1.84 -19.41 21.91
N CYS A 159 -2.43 -19.15 20.74
CA CYS A 159 -2.84 -17.82 20.33
C CYS A 159 -4.36 -17.73 20.16
N GLU A 160 -5.01 -16.87 20.93
CA GLU A 160 -6.46 -16.60 20.82
C GLU A 160 -6.77 -15.37 19.94
N GLY A 161 -5.80 -14.96 19.12
CA GLY A 161 -5.90 -13.74 18.33
C GLY A 161 -7.00 -13.80 17.28
N ARG A 162 -7.79 -12.73 17.21
CA ARG A 162 -8.96 -12.62 16.31
C ARG A 162 -8.87 -11.52 15.29
N VAL A 163 -7.81 -10.72 15.31
CA VAL A 163 -7.69 -9.54 14.48
C VAL A 163 -6.72 -9.81 13.33
N ALA A 164 -7.20 -9.59 12.11
CA ALA A 164 -6.37 -9.66 10.92
C ALA A 164 -5.51 -8.40 10.80
N GLU A 165 -4.24 -8.59 10.43
CA GLU A 165 -3.33 -7.53 10.03
C GLU A 165 -2.90 -7.80 8.58
N PHE A 166 -3.26 -6.90 7.68
CA PHE A 166 -2.83 -6.98 6.29
C PHE A 166 -1.50 -6.27 6.10
N TYR A 167 -0.74 -6.78 5.14
CA TYR A 167 0.50 -6.16 4.69
C TYR A 167 0.77 -6.56 3.25
N LEU A 168 1.57 -5.76 2.53
CA LEU A 168 1.95 -6.05 1.16
C LEU A 168 3.43 -6.37 1.07
N LYS A 169 3.78 -7.27 0.14
CA LYS A 169 5.16 -7.56 -0.26
C LYS A 169 5.37 -7.26 -1.74
N CYS A 170 6.61 -7.02 -2.14
CA CYS A 170 6.96 -6.94 -3.56
C CYS A 170 6.65 -8.27 -4.27
N ALA A 171 6.02 -8.21 -5.43
CA ALA A 171 5.70 -9.39 -6.22
C ALA A 171 6.84 -9.81 -7.15
N SER A 172 7.76 -8.89 -7.46
CA SER A 172 8.77 -9.02 -8.52
C SER A 172 10.01 -9.82 -8.13
N HIS A 173 10.14 -10.20 -6.85
CA HIS A 173 11.21 -11.07 -6.35
C HIS A 173 10.75 -11.82 -5.10
N PRO A 174 11.50 -12.86 -4.67
CA PRO A 174 11.28 -13.52 -3.39
C PRO A 174 11.50 -12.56 -2.23
N THR A 175 10.63 -12.63 -1.23
CA THR A 175 10.63 -11.74 -0.05
C THR A 175 10.46 -12.59 1.19
N CYS A 176 11.20 -12.29 2.26
CA CYS A 176 11.01 -12.96 3.55
C CYS A 176 9.70 -12.50 4.22
N ASP A 177 9.31 -13.12 5.33
CA ASP A 177 8.05 -12.78 6.03
C ASP A 177 8.04 -11.41 6.70
N ASN A 178 9.22 -10.85 6.97
CA ASN A 178 9.37 -9.52 7.55
C ASN A 178 9.50 -8.40 6.51
N ASP A 179 9.62 -8.73 5.21
CA ASP A 179 9.75 -7.76 4.12
C ASP A 179 8.40 -7.16 3.74
N SER A 180 7.85 -6.32 4.61
CA SER A 180 6.66 -5.52 4.32
C SER A 180 7.01 -4.25 3.53
N SER A 181 6.18 -3.91 2.55
CA SER A 181 6.29 -2.70 1.75
C SER A 181 5.02 -1.87 1.91
N ALA A 182 5.16 -0.54 1.88
CA ALA A 182 4.03 0.38 1.96
C ALA A 182 3.13 0.20 0.73
N ALA A 183 1.82 0.14 0.96
CA ALA A 183 0.82 0.13 -0.10
C ALA A 183 0.77 1.49 -0.78
N LEU A 184 0.74 1.50 -2.11
CA LEU A 184 0.50 2.69 -2.90
C LEU A 184 -0.94 2.64 -3.42
N ASP A 185 -1.89 2.95 -2.55
CA ASP A 185 -3.33 2.75 -2.78
C ASP A 185 -3.93 3.65 -3.87
N LEU A 186 -3.22 4.71 -4.26
CA LEU A 186 -3.60 5.58 -5.38
C LEU A 186 -3.06 5.09 -6.72
N ILE A 187 -2.10 4.17 -6.73
CA ILE A 187 -1.52 3.62 -7.96
C ILE A 187 -2.27 2.34 -8.33
N MET A 188 -2.76 2.29 -9.56
CA MET A 188 -3.61 1.18 -10.02
C MET A 188 -3.41 0.90 -11.51
N PRO A 189 -3.78 -0.31 -11.99
CA PRO A 189 -3.71 -0.59 -13.41
C PRO A 189 -4.74 0.26 -14.17
N ASN A 190 -4.36 0.78 -15.33
CA ASN A 190 -5.27 1.60 -16.14
C ASN A 190 -6.16 0.75 -17.05
N THR A 191 -7.02 -0.08 -16.45
CA THR A 191 -7.89 -1.02 -17.18
C THR A 191 -8.91 -0.31 -18.07
N ARG A 192 -9.33 0.90 -17.67
CA ARG A 192 -10.28 1.74 -18.43
C ARG A 192 -9.62 2.62 -19.49
N ARG A 193 -8.30 2.52 -19.68
CA ARG A 193 -7.54 3.26 -20.69
C ARG A 193 -7.76 4.78 -20.63
N VAL A 194 -7.90 5.32 -19.42
CA VAL A 194 -8.09 6.76 -19.20
C VAL A 194 -6.80 7.49 -19.56
N PRO A 195 -6.82 8.52 -20.43
CA PRO A 195 -5.64 9.28 -20.78
C PRO A 195 -5.11 10.08 -19.59
N CYS A 196 -3.79 10.25 -19.53
CA CYS A 196 -3.14 11.10 -18.53
C CYS A 196 -3.62 12.55 -18.66
N ILE A 197 -3.96 13.20 -17.55
CA ILE A 197 -4.40 14.60 -17.52
C ILE A 197 -3.37 15.59 -18.09
N THR A 198 -2.08 15.23 -18.05
CA THR A 198 -0.98 16.13 -18.46
C THR A 198 -0.53 15.86 -19.89
N CYS A 199 -0.15 14.61 -20.22
CA CYS A 199 0.40 14.28 -21.54
C CYS A 199 -0.62 13.68 -22.51
N THR A 200 -1.85 13.40 -22.07
CA THR A 200 -2.92 12.73 -22.84
C THR A 200 -2.64 11.30 -23.30
N ASP A 201 -1.45 10.75 -23.02
CA ASP A 201 -1.11 9.38 -23.33
C ASP A 201 -1.83 8.38 -22.40
N ILE A 202 -2.11 7.19 -22.94
CA ILE A 202 -2.71 6.08 -22.21
C ILE A 202 -1.60 5.16 -21.71
N MET A 203 -1.26 5.29 -20.42
CA MET A 203 -0.19 4.54 -19.77
C MET A 203 -0.74 3.61 -18.67
N THR A 204 0.03 2.62 -18.26
CA THR A 204 -0.26 1.78 -17.08
C THR A 204 1.04 1.40 -16.36
N PRO A 205 1.10 1.44 -15.02
CA PRO A 205 0.08 1.93 -14.10
C PRO A 205 -0.09 3.46 -14.11
N VAL A 206 -1.16 3.92 -13.46
CA VAL A 206 -1.49 5.34 -13.27
C VAL A 206 -1.75 5.64 -11.81
N LEU A 207 -1.59 6.91 -11.40
CA LEU A 207 -2.05 7.42 -10.12
C LEU A 207 -3.41 8.08 -10.29
N VAL A 208 -4.35 7.76 -9.40
CA VAL A 208 -5.69 8.36 -9.36
C VAL A 208 -5.81 9.23 -8.12
N PHE A 209 -6.00 10.54 -8.30
CA PHE A 209 -6.15 11.48 -7.19
C PHE A 209 -7.50 11.27 -6.48
N GLN A 210 -7.53 11.56 -5.18
CA GLN A 210 -8.75 11.49 -4.36
C GLN A 210 -9.63 12.76 -4.48
N CYS A 211 -9.62 13.46 -5.61
CA CYS A 211 -10.53 14.57 -5.88
C CYS A 211 -11.90 14.05 -6.38
N ALA A 212 -12.92 14.93 -6.43
CA ALA A 212 -14.27 14.59 -6.90
C ALA A 212 -14.28 13.96 -8.31
N GLU A 213 -13.51 14.55 -9.23
CA GLU A 213 -13.38 14.10 -10.63
C GLU A 213 -12.45 12.90 -10.81
N ARG A 214 -11.76 12.46 -9.74
CA ARG A 214 -10.80 11.35 -9.77
C ARG A 214 -9.80 11.43 -10.91
N HIS A 215 -9.17 12.59 -11.05
CA HIS A 215 -8.19 12.84 -12.10
C HIS A 215 -7.08 11.78 -12.11
N VAL A 216 -6.71 11.37 -13.32
CA VAL A 216 -5.72 10.31 -13.58
C VAL A 216 -4.44 10.93 -14.15
N ILE A 217 -3.29 10.53 -13.61
CA ILE A 217 -1.97 10.96 -14.08
C ILE A 217 -1.06 9.75 -14.25
N CYS A 218 -0.29 9.68 -15.34
CA CYS A 218 0.72 8.63 -15.51
C CYS A 218 1.88 8.83 -14.52
N LEU A 219 2.62 7.77 -14.20
CA LEU A 219 3.69 7.87 -13.19
C LEU A 219 4.85 8.80 -13.61
N GLU A 220 5.12 8.92 -14.92
CA GLU A 220 6.15 9.82 -15.43
C GLU A 220 5.76 11.29 -15.24
N CYS A 221 4.52 11.67 -15.60
CA CYS A 221 4.01 13.02 -15.35
C CYS A 221 3.87 13.30 -13.85
N PHE A 222 3.51 12.29 -13.05
CA PHE A 222 3.45 12.44 -11.59
C PHE A 222 4.84 12.67 -10.97
N HIS A 223 5.86 11.97 -11.45
CA HIS A 223 7.24 12.22 -11.06
C HIS A 223 7.65 13.67 -11.39
N LEU A 224 7.42 14.11 -12.62
CA LEU A 224 7.74 15.47 -13.05
C LEU A 224 6.99 16.53 -12.23
N TYR A 225 5.70 16.31 -11.99
CA TYR A 225 4.88 17.16 -11.13
C TYR A 225 5.47 17.30 -9.73
N CYS A 226 5.86 16.18 -9.10
CA CYS A 226 6.50 16.20 -7.78
C CYS A 226 7.85 16.94 -7.82
N VAL A 227 8.71 16.69 -8.80
CA VAL A 227 10.02 17.34 -8.91
C VAL A 227 9.88 18.85 -9.09
N THR A 228 9.01 19.31 -9.98
CA THR A 228 8.78 20.74 -10.21
C THR A 228 8.29 21.42 -8.95
N ARG A 229 7.28 20.86 -8.28
CA ARG A 229 6.73 21.44 -7.04
C ARG A 229 7.73 21.40 -5.88
N LEU A 230 8.59 20.38 -5.83
CA LEU A 230 9.65 20.31 -4.82
C LEU A 230 10.71 21.38 -5.04
N ASN A 231 11.11 21.61 -6.29
CA ASN A 231 12.06 22.65 -6.67
C ASN A 231 11.54 24.06 -6.36
N GLU A 232 10.25 24.28 -6.60
CA GLU A 232 9.58 25.58 -6.38
C GLU A 232 9.10 25.78 -4.93
N ARG A 233 9.34 24.82 -4.02
CA ARG A 233 8.80 24.82 -2.64
C ARG A 233 7.28 25.03 -2.56
N GLN A 234 6.54 24.38 -3.45
CA GLN A 234 5.07 24.50 -3.57
C GLN A 234 4.31 23.27 -3.06
N PHE A 235 4.98 22.43 -2.26
CA PHE A 235 4.29 21.43 -1.45
C PHE A 235 3.55 22.13 -0.31
N ILE A 236 2.43 21.55 0.10
CA ILE A 236 1.55 22.09 1.12
C ILE A 236 1.78 21.29 2.40
N GLN A 237 2.16 21.99 3.47
CA GLN A 237 2.25 21.39 4.80
C GLN A 237 0.88 21.43 5.47
N GLU A 238 0.29 20.25 5.70
CA GLU A 238 -1.01 20.07 6.35
C GLU A 238 -0.83 19.33 7.69
N PRO A 239 -1.29 19.86 8.84
CA PRO A 239 -0.95 19.31 10.16
C PRO A 239 -1.22 17.81 10.37
N LEU A 240 -2.28 17.26 9.77
CA LEU A 240 -2.66 15.85 9.93
C LEU A 240 -2.08 14.91 8.87
N VAL A 241 -1.60 15.46 7.75
CA VAL A 241 -1.10 14.68 6.60
C VAL A 241 0.42 14.78 6.47
N GLY A 242 0.99 15.93 6.84
CA GLY A 242 2.37 16.30 6.61
C GLY A 242 2.54 17.10 5.31
N TYR A 243 3.73 17.01 4.73
CA TYR A 243 4.10 17.73 3.51
C TYR A 243 3.61 16.97 2.29
N SER A 244 2.69 17.54 1.52
CA SER A 244 2.04 16.80 0.43
C SER A 244 1.67 17.69 -0.76
N LEU A 245 1.13 17.07 -1.80
CA LEU A 245 0.64 17.72 -3.01
C LEU A 245 -0.83 17.39 -3.25
N PRO A 246 -1.61 18.36 -3.75
CA PRO A 246 -2.97 18.13 -4.19
C PRO A 246 -2.99 17.50 -5.59
N CYS A 247 -4.18 17.34 -6.14
CA CYS A 247 -4.39 17.02 -7.54
C CYS A 247 -3.67 18.03 -8.44
N ALA A 248 -3.01 17.53 -9.50
CA ALA A 248 -2.32 18.35 -10.49
C ALA A 248 -3.23 19.40 -11.18
N ALA A 249 -4.56 19.17 -11.20
CA ALA A 249 -5.56 20.11 -11.69
C ALA A 249 -5.94 21.22 -10.68
N GLY A 250 -5.41 21.20 -9.46
CA GLY A 250 -5.73 22.18 -8.42
C GLY A 250 -7.08 21.97 -7.72
N CYS A 251 -7.62 20.74 -7.72
CA CYS A 251 -8.88 20.45 -7.05
C CYS A 251 -8.78 20.63 -5.51
N PRO A 252 -9.84 21.13 -4.84
CA PRO A 252 -9.87 21.18 -3.38
C PRO A 252 -9.87 19.77 -2.77
N ASP A 253 -9.48 19.67 -1.49
CA ASP A 253 -9.52 18.45 -0.66
C ASP A 253 -8.89 17.20 -1.29
N SER A 254 -7.86 17.40 -2.11
CA SER A 254 -7.26 16.35 -2.94
C SER A 254 -5.82 16.01 -2.58
N LEU A 255 -5.38 16.39 -1.37
CA LEU A 255 -4.06 16.09 -0.84
C LEU A 255 -3.81 14.58 -0.77
N ILE A 256 -2.63 14.16 -1.22
CA ILE A 256 -2.19 12.77 -1.09
C ILE A 256 -1.89 12.49 0.39
N LYS A 257 -2.67 11.58 1.00
CA LYS A 257 -2.57 11.27 2.44
C LYS A 257 -1.40 10.37 2.78
N GLU A 258 -1.05 9.45 1.88
CA GLU A 258 0.03 8.49 2.08
C GLU A 258 1.33 9.01 1.45
N VAL A 259 2.23 9.53 2.27
CA VAL A 259 3.50 10.15 1.85
C VAL A 259 4.43 9.19 1.11
N HIS A 260 4.26 7.87 1.27
CA HIS A 260 5.07 6.87 0.54
C HIS A 260 4.87 6.94 -0.98
N HIS A 261 3.80 7.56 -1.48
CA HIS A 261 3.63 7.82 -2.93
C HIS A 261 4.74 8.69 -3.50
N PHE A 262 5.30 9.62 -2.70
CA PHE A 262 6.39 10.49 -3.14
C PHE A 262 7.72 9.75 -3.30
N ARG A 263 7.84 8.47 -2.91
CA ARG A 263 9.02 7.66 -3.23
C ARG A 263 9.21 7.44 -4.73
N VAL A 264 8.19 7.74 -5.55
CA VAL A 264 8.35 7.81 -7.01
C VAL A 264 9.48 8.76 -7.44
N LEU A 265 9.79 9.78 -6.62
CA LEU A 265 10.87 10.75 -6.84
C LEU A 265 12.27 10.11 -6.91
N GLY A 266 12.44 8.87 -6.44
CA GLY A 266 13.75 8.25 -6.26
C GLY A 266 14.46 8.71 -4.99
N ASP A 267 15.51 7.99 -4.59
CA ASP A 267 16.14 8.13 -3.27
C ASP A 267 16.63 9.57 -3.01
N GLU A 268 17.33 10.20 -3.96
CA GLU A 268 17.92 11.54 -3.80
C GLU A 268 16.87 12.65 -3.62
N GLN A 269 15.88 12.68 -4.51
CA GLN A 269 14.83 13.70 -4.46
C GLN A 269 13.86 13.43 -3.30
N TYR A 270 13.65 12.16 -2.94
CA TYR A 270 12.86 11.82 -1.75
C TYR A 270 13.54 12.27 -0.45
N GLU A 271 14.87 12.14 -0.34
CA GLU A 271 15.61 12.67 0.81
C GLU A 271 15.46 14.21 0.90
N ARG A 272 15.57 14.90 -0.24
CA ARG A 272 15.33 16.35 -0.31
C ARG A 272 13.91 16.72 0.09
N TYR A 273 12.91 15.94 -0.36
CA TYR A 273 11.52 16.08 0.07
C TYR A 273 11.37 15.93 1.59
N GLN A 274 11.98 14.91 2.20
CA GLN A 274 11.93 14.70 3.65
C GLN A 274 12.57 15.87 4.42
N ARG A 275 13.66 16.43 3.89
CA ARG A 275 14.31 17.61 4.47
C ARG A 275 13.40 18.83 4.44
N TYR A 276 12.80 19.15 3.29
CA TYR A 276 11.85 20.26 3.18
C TYR A 276 10.59 20.06 4.02
N ALA A 277 10.08 18.83 4.11
CA ALA A 277 8.97 18.50 5.00
C ALA A 277 9.30 18.78 6.48
N ALA A 278 10.52 18.44 6.92
CA ALA A 278 10.98 18.73 8.28
C ALA A 278 11.17 20.23 8.52
N GLU A 279 11.75 20.95 7.54
CA GLU A 279 11.91 22.41 7.59
C GLU A 279 10.55 23.11 7.75
N GLU A 280 9.57 22.80 6.89
CA GLU A 280 8.24 23.41 6.92
C GLU A 280 7.46 23.03 8.19
N CYS A 281 7.63 21.81 8.70
CA CYS A 281 7.04 21.40 9.98
C CYS A 281 7.57 22.27 11.14
N VAL A 282 8.88 22.53 11.19
CA VAL A 282 9.49 23.40 12.21
C VAL A 282 8.94 24.82 12.10
N LEU A 283 8.86 25.36 10.88
CA LEU A 283 8.32 26.72 10.65
C LEU A 283 6.85 26.82 11.07
N GLN A 284 6.02 25.81 10.77
CA GLN A 284 4.61 25.79 11.20
C GLN A 284 4.44 25.73 12.72
N MET A 285 5.37 25.08 13.43
CA MET A 285 5.38 25.08 14.90
C MET A 285 5.88 26.40 15.51
N GLY A 286 6.14 27.44 14.69
CA GLY A 286 6.69 28.72 15.13
C GLY A 286 8.21 28.69 15.36
N GLY A 287 8.89 27.65 14.88
CA GLY A 287 10.34 27.54 14.92
C GLY A 287 11.05 28.35 13.84
N VAL A 288 12.38 28.31 13.88
CA VAL A 288 13.26 28.97 12.90
C VAL A 288 14.35 28.00 12.43
N LEU A 289 14.82 28.17 11.21
CA LEU A 289 15.96 27.41 10.68
C LEU A 289 17.26 28.18 10.94
N CYS A 290 18.32 27.45 11.31
CA CYS A 290 19.64 28.05 11.47
C CYS A 290 20.15 28.60 10.12
N PRO A 291 20.47 29.90 10.02
CA PRO A 291 20.91 30.52 8.77
C PRO A 291 22.38 30.25 8.44
N ALA A 292 23.13 29.56 9.30
CA ALA A 292 24.53 29.25 9.04
C ALA A 292 24.67 28.36 7.79
N PRO A 293 25.56 28.72 6.84
CA PRO A 293 25.77 27.93 5.62
C PRO A 293 26.12 26.48 5.95
N GLY A 294 25.35 25.54 5.40
CA GLY A 294 25.55 24.10 5.62
C GLY A 294 25.02 23.56 6.95
N CYS A 295 24.39 24.38 7.80
CA CYS A 295 23.72 23.92 9.01
C CYS A 295 22.25 23.61 8.77
N GLY A 296 21.41 24.64 8.61
CA GLY A 296 19.96 24.46 8.38
C GLY A 296 19.20 23.74 9.50
N ALA A 297 19.77 23.64 10.70
CA ALA A 297 19.13 22.96 11.82
C ALA A 297 17.81 23.65 12.20
N GLY A 298 16.74 22.87 12.39
CA GLY A 298 15.46 23.37 12.88
C GLY A 298 15.48 23.61 14.38
N LEU A 299 15.13 24.83 14.80
CA LEU A 299 15.18 25.29 16.19
C LEU A 299 13.76 25.67 16.63
N LEU A 300 13.34 25.15 17.78
CA LEU A 300 12.07 25.49 18.45
C LEU A 300 12.39 26.25 19.75
N PRO A 301 12.60 27.57 19.69
CA PRO A 301 12.89 28.35 20.88
C PRO A 301 11.69 28.35 21.83
N VAL A 302 11.93 28.13 23.11
CA VAL A 302 10.90 28.05 24.16
C VAL A 302 10.43 29.44 24.61
N ASP A 303 11.27 30.46 24.38
CA ASP A 303 11.03 31.85 24.76
C ASP A 303 11.13 32.77 23.53
N ASP A 304 10.41 33.89 23.57
CA ASP A 304 10.50 35.00 22.60
C ASP A 304 11.81 35.81 22.76
N GLY A 305 12.86 35.13 23.22
CA GLY A 305 14.16 35.68 23.50
C GLY A 305 14.80 36.25 22.24
N ARG A 306 15.50 37.36 22.40
CA ARG A 306 16.14 38.13 21.31
C ARG A 306 17.25 37.38 20.55
N ARG A 307 17.61 36.17 20.99
CA ARG A 307 18.70 35.35 20.47
C ARG A 307 18.31 33.89 20.47
N VAL A 308 18.55 33.23 19.35
CA VAL A 308 18.38 31.79 19.18
C VAL A 308 19.77 31.18 19.02
N CYS A 309 20.11 30.22 19.88
CA CYS A 309 21.40 29.52 19.83
C CYS A 309 21.24 28.20 19.09
N CYS A 310 22.01 27.99 18.02
CA CYS A 310 22.11 26.68 17.39
C CYS A 310 23.14 25.85 18.17
N GLU A 311 22.72 25.21 19.26
CA GLU A 311 23.63 24.48 20.17
C GLU A 311 24.24 23.24 19.51
N LEU A 312 25.54 23.03 19.72
CA LEU A 312 26.26 21.80 19.32
C LEU A 312 25.99 20.70 20.37
N GLY A 313 24.81 20.09 20.31
CA GLY A 313 24.41 18.97 21.18
C GLY A 313 24.26 17.68 20.36
N ASN A 314 24.91 16.59 20.79
CA ASN A 314 24.84 15.27 20.10
C ASN A 314 25.20 15.29 18.60
N GLY A 315 26.02 16.24 18.14
CA GLY A 315 26.38 16.38 16.73
C GLY A 315 25.30 17.05 15.86
N LEU A 316 24.27 17.62 16.46
CA LEU A 316 23.29 18.49 15.82
C LEU A 316 23.69 19.95 16.04
N GLY A 317 23.52 20.80 15.03
CA GLY A 317 23.78 22.25 15.11
C GLY A 317 25.22 22.69 14.84
N CYS A 318 25.45 24.00 14.72
CA CYS A 318 26.74 24.60 14.35
C CYS A 318 27.42 25.43 15.45
N GLY A 319 26.80 25.54 16.63
CA GLY A 319 27.32 26.32 17.78
C GLY A 319 27.18 27.83 17.64
N VAL A 320 26.55 28.33 16.57
CA VAL A 320 26.46 29.75 16.28
C VAL A 320 25.22 30.35 16.93
N GLN A 321 25.38 31.50 17.58
CA GLN A 321 24.27 32.29 18.09
C GLN A 321 23.78 33.26 17.02
N HIS A 322 22.47 33.29 16.79
CA HIS A 322 21.84 34.21 15.85
C HIS A 322 20.86 35.13 16.60
N PRO A 323 20.70 36.40 16.18
CA PRO A 323 19.58 37.20 16.66
C PRO A 323 18.27 36.51 16.27
N SER A 324 17.28 36.48 17.15
CA SER A 324 15.95 35.99 16.78
C SER A 324 15.40 36.94 15.72
N GLN A 325 15.03 36.40 14.56
CA GLN A 325 14.31 37.17 13.56
C GLN A 325 12.87 37.31 14.09
N SER A 326 12.64 38.29 14.96
CA SER A 326 11.29 38.76 15.24
C SER A 326 10.75 39.38 13.94
N ALA A 327 9.68 38.79 13.43
CA ALA A 327 8.73 39.29 12.43
C ALA A 327 9.05 40.64 11.76
N ALA A 328 9.19 40.61 10.43
CA ALA A 328 8.71 41.69 9.56
C ALA A 328 7.43 41.20 8.88
#